data_AF-A0A919MMH7-F1
#
_entry.id   AF-A0A919MMH7-F1
#
_cell.length_a   1.000
_cell.length_b   1.000
_cell.length_c   1.000
_cell.angle_alpha   90.00
_cell.angle_beta   90.00
_cell.angle_gamma   90.00
#
_symmetry.space_group_name_H-M   'P 1'
#
loop_
_entity.id
_entity.type
_entity.pdbx_description
1 polymer ?
#
loop_
_entity_poly.entity_id
_entity_poly.type
_entity_poly.pdbx_seq_one_letter_code
_entity_poly.pdbx_strand_id
1 'polypeptide(L)'
;MVPAWSAIALLLVSPAPGRGSPERVDLAATAQRLDTLYVRIAGHRAERQAAELINYHRVEGGVARCMWAAGRPFRARPFASGYDEFTDADLGFGSGRGSVADSITDRGRSIILHQVAAARLAPTGVLDSWGPTRPADVATLNRCTAPYQHQLYLGVDPPAGVYPLSGFPGLLDAAERDPAVIAAMRPYRACMKNRYGYDVAERTDFLFQPRISYRDAPRDGRPPAAAWTRGVRRIHAAFDADVACRLPAYRIALRLIAARLPAWERRHRKEIDAVRAAWKQRVAQARHLPRTIS
;
A
#
# COMPACT_ATOMS: atom_id res chain seq x y z
N MET A 1 51.29 -36.34 -67.02
CA MET A 1 50.78 -35.00 -67.40
C MET A 1 49.75 -34.60 -66.35
N VAL A 2 49.88 -33.37 -65.84
CA VAL A 2 49.34 -32.67 -64.63
C VAL A 2 47.79 -32.54 -64.62
N PRO A 3 47.04 -32.20 -63.52
CA PRO A 3 47.29 -32.07 -62.04
C PRO A 3 46.35 -32.91 -61.13
N ALA A 4 46.68 -33.30 -59.89
CA ALA A 4 46.63 -32.60 -58.59
C ALA A 4 45.24 -32.07 -58.16
N TRP A 5 44.67 -32.58 -57.04
CA TRP A 5 43.86 -31.84 -56.07
C TRP A 5 43.84 -32.55 -54.70
N SER A 6 44.44 -31.91 -53.69
CA SER A 6 44.34 -32.24 -52.28
C SER A 6 42.98 -31.78 -51.74
N ALA A 7 42.22 -32.68 -51.11
CA ALA A 7 41.02 -32.33 -50.36
C ALA A 7 41.38 -32.08 -48.89
N ILE A 8 41.46 -30.80 -48.52
CA ILE A 8 41.48 -30.35 -47.12
C ILE A 8 40.04 -30.44 -46.60
N ALA A 9 39.79 -31.33 -45.64
CA ALA A 9 38.53 -31.37 -44.93
C ALA A 9 38.44 -30.17 -43.98
N LEU A 10 37.65 -29.15 -44.37
CA LEU A 10 37.24 -28.08 -43.48
C LEU A 10 36.34 -28.64 -42.37
N LEU A 11 36.83 -28.55 -41.14
CA LEU A 11 36.02 -28.66 -39.92
C LEU A 11 34.93 -27.58 -39.96
N LEU A 12 33.68 -28.00 -40.15
CA LEU A 12 32.49 -27.20 -39.95
C LEU A 12 32.37 -26.86 -38.46
N VAL A 13 32.95 -25.73 -38.06
CA VAL A 13 32.62 -25.07 -36.80
C VAL A 13 31.18 -24.59 -36.91
N SER A 14 30.25 -25.36 -36.34
CA SER A 14 28.89 -24.87 -36.13
C SER A 14 28.96 -23.62 -35.25
N PRO A 15 28.38 -22.48 -35.67
CA PRO A 15 28.29 -21.33 -34.80
C PRO A 15 27.39 -21.71 -33.62
N ALA A 16 27.96 -21.69 -32.42
CA ALA A 16 27.17 -21.79 -31.20
C ALA A 16 26.06 -20.73 -31.26
N PRO A 17 24.80 -21.07 -30.92
CA PRO A 17 23.74 -20.08 -30.84
C PRO A 17 24.21 -18.98 -29.90
N GLY A 18 24.28 -17.77 -30.44
CA GLY A 18 24.73 -16.59 -29.72
C GLY A 18 24.02 -16.52 -28.39
N ARG A 19 24.79 -16.52 -27.29
CA ARG A 19 24.31 -16.06 -26.01
C ARG A 19 23.81 -14.64 -26.25
N GLY A 20 22.49 -14.50 -26.41
CA GLY A 20 21.85 -13.19 -26.32
C GLY A 20 22.39 -12.53 -25.08
N SER A 21 22.91 -11.32 -25.22
CA SER A 21 23.25 -10.48 -24.08
C SER A 21 22.06 -10.56 -23.11
N PRO A 22 22.28 -10.80 -21.80
CA PRO A 22 21.18 -10.85 -20.86
C PRO A 22 20.44 -9.53 -20.99
N GLU A 23 19.20 -9.60 -21.46
CA GLU A 23 18.32 -8.45 -21.67
C GLU A 23 18.38 -7.62 -20.39
N ARG A 24 18.88 -6.38 -20.51
CA ARG A 24 19.18 -5.55 -19.35
C ARG A 24 17.83 -5.19 -18.71
N VAL A 25 17.44 -5.90 -17.67
CA VAL A 25 16.16 -5.71 -16.98
C VAL A 25 16.02 -4.24 -16.56
N ASP A 26 14.99 -3.57 -17.05
CA ASP A 26 14.59 -2.25 -16.58
C ASP A 26 13.88 -2.38 -15.22
N LEU A 27 14.63 -2.07 -14.17
CA LEU A 27 14.15 -2.13 -12.80
C LEU A 27 13.11 -1.05 -12.51
N ALA A 28 13.21 0.13 -13.13
CA ALA A 28 12.24 1.20 -12.93
C ALA A 28 10.90 0.85 -13.58
N ALA A 29 10.92 0.33 -14.81
CA ALA A 29 9.72 -0.15 -15.48
C ALA A 29 9.07 -1.33 -14.72
N THR A 30 9.88 -2.24 -14.17
CA THR A 30 9.37 -3.38 -13.37
C THR A 30 8.67 -2.87 -12.11
N ALA A 31 9.27 -1.94 -11.38
CA ALA A 31 8.68 -1.34 -10.19
C ALA A 31 7.36 -0.62 -10.51
N GLN A 32 7.35 0.21 -11.56
CA GLN A 32 6.14 0.93 -11.99
C GLN A 32 5.02 -0.03 -12.40
N ARG A 33 5.35 -1.14 -13.05
CA ARG A 33 4.36 -2.16 -13.42
C ARG A 33 3.76 -2.85 -12.20
N LEU A 34 4.57 -3.19 -11.18
CA LEU A 34 4.07 -3.74 -9.92
C LEU A 34 3.15 -2.75 -9.20
N ASP A 35 3.54 -1.48 -9.11
CA ASP A 35 2.71 -0.42 -8.53
C ASP A 35 1.37 -0.28 -9.25
N THR A 36 1.41 -0.22 -10.58
CA THR A 36 0.20 -0.12 -11.42
C THR A 36 -0.71 -1.33 -11.21
N LEU A 37 -0.13 -2.54 -11.16
CA LEU A 37 -0.87 -3.77 -10.94
C LEU A 37 -1.50 -3.81 -9.54
N TYR A 38 -0.81 -3.31 -8.52
CA TYR A 38 -1.39 -3.19 -7.19
C TYR A 38 -2.47 -2.15 -7.10
N VAL A 39 -2.33 -0.94 -7.66
CA VAL A 39 -3.45 0.02 -7.71
C VAL A 39 -4.65 -0.61 -8.43
N ARG A 40 -4.40 -1.36 -9.50
CA ARG A 40 -5.44 -2.09 -10.22
C ARG A 40 -6.15 -3.10 -9.30
N ILE A 41 -5.43 -3.87 -8.49
CA ILE A 41 -6.02 -4.87 -7.57
C ILE A 41 -6.63 -4.22 -6.32
N ALA A 42 -5.85 -3.42 -5.60
CA ALA A 42 -6.17 -2.80 -4.32
C ALA A 42 -7.13 -1.61 -4.41
N GLY A 43 -7.38 -1.12 -5.62
CA GLY A 43 -8.31 -0.04 -5.90
C GLY A 43 -7.64 1.33 -5.94
N HIS A 44 -8.09 2.16 -6.89
CA HIS A 44 -7.70 3.56 -7.00
C HIS A 44 -8.45 4.43 -5.96
N ARG A 45 -8.13 5.72 -5.90
CA ARG A 45 -8.67 6.66 -4.91
C ARG A 45 -10.18 6.62 -4.87
N ALA A 46 -10.84 6.89 -6.00
CA ALA A 46 -12.29 6.95 -6.04
C ALA A 46 -12.95 5.60 -5.65
N GLU A 47 -12.31 4.47 -5.94
CA GLU A 47 -12.77 3.13 -5.52
C GLU A 47 -12.69 2.96 -3.99
N ARG A 48 -11.58 3.38 -3.39
CA ARG A 48 -11.40 3.36 -1.93
C ARG A 48 -12.37 4.32 -1.23
N GLN A 49 -12.58 5.51 -1.78
CA GLN A 49 -13.58 6.47 -1.28
C GLN A 49 -15.00 5.93 -1.36
N ALA A 50 -15.34 5.23 -2.44
CA ALA A 50 -16.63 4.57 -2.58
C ALA A 50 -16.82 3.46 -1.52
N ALA A 51 -15.77 2.66 -1.28
CA ALA A 51 -15.81 1.64 -0.24
C ALA A 51 -15.87 2.23 1.18
N GLU A 52 -15.19 3.35 1.47
CA GLU A 52 -15.34 4.09 2.74
C GLU A 52 -16.78 4.57 2.91
N LEU A 53 -17.41 5.12 1.86
CA LEU A 53 -18.80 5.60 1.94
C LEU A 53 -19.78 4.45 2.18
N ILE A 54 -19.60 3.31 1.53
CA ILE A 54 -20.42 2.12 1.77
C ILE A 54 -20.24 1.62 3.21
N ASN A 55 -18.99 1.55 3.69
CA ASN A 55 -18.70 1.14 5.05
C ASN A 55 -19.29 2.11 6.09
N TYR A 56 -19.21 3.42 5.83
CA TYR A 56 -19.86 4.45 6.63
C TYR A 56 -21.37 4.20 6.78
N HIS A 57 -22.08 3.94 5.67
CA HIS A 57 -23.52 3.64 5.72
C HIS A 57 -23.85 2.32 6.41
N ARG A 58 -22.95 1.33 6.30
CA ARG A 58 -23.10 0.06 7.02
C ARG A 58 -22.95 0.25 8.53
N VAL A 59 -21.87 0.92 8.95
CA VAL A 59 -21.48 1.04 10.36
C VAL A 59 -22.25 2.18 11.03
N GLU A 60 -22.04 3.42 10.61
CA GLU A 60 -22.70 4.59 11.21
C GLU A 60 -24.21 4.54 11.00
N GLY A 61 -24.65 4.15 9.80
CA GLY A 61 -26.07 4.02 9.48
C GLY A 61 -26.73 2.85 10.21
N GLY A 62 -26.00 1.76 10.43
CA GLY A 62 -26.45 0.64 11.25
C GLY A 62 -26.67 1.04 12.70
N VAL A 63 -25.70 1.74 13.29
CA VAL A 63 -25.78 2.24 14.67
C VAL A 63 -26.91 3.27 14.82
N ALA A 64 -27.00 4.23 13.89
CA ALA A 64 -28.05 5.24 13.91
C ALA A 64 -29.46 4.62 13.88
N ARG A 65 -29.71 3.69 12.95
CA ARG A 65 -30.99 2.97 12.86
C ARG A 65 -31.32 2.21 14.15
N CYS A 66 -30.33 1.52 14.73
CA CYS A 66 -30.51 0.79 15.99
C CYS A 66 -30.86 1.72 17.17
N MET A 67 -30.14 2.84 17.31
CA MET A 67 -30.40 3.82 18.37
C MET A 67 -31.78 4.46 18.23
N TRP A 68 -32.16 4.88 17.01
CA TRP A 68 -33.47 5.47 16.75
C TRP A 68 -34.62 4.47 16.97
N ALA A 69 -34.44 3.20 16.57
CA ALA A 69 -35.42 2.15 16.86
C ALA A 69 -35.60 1.90 18.37
N ALA A 70 -34.55 2.11 19.17
CA ALA A 70 -34.61 2.06 20.61
C ALA A 70 -35.14 3.36 21.26
N GLY A 71 -35.62 4.33 20.47
CA GLY A 71 -36.10 5.62 20.94
C GLY A 71 -35.00 6.51 21.53
N ARG A 72 -33.73 6.24 21.21
CA ARG A 72 -32.59 6.99 21.75
C ARG A 72 -32.11 8.03 20.74
N PRO A 73 -31.78 9.25 21.20
CA PRO A 73 -31.17 10.25 20.33
C PRO A 73 -29.80 9.76 19.89
N PHE A 74 -29.51 9.88 18.60
CA PHE A 74 -28.20 9.60 18.03
C PHE A 74 -27.94 10.57 16.90
N ARG A 75 -26.76 11.19 16.91
CA ARG A 75 -26.29 12.07 15.85
C ARG A 75 -25.19 11.34 15.10
N ALA A 76 -25.51 10.93 13.88
CA ALA A 76 -24.50 10.33 13.00
C ALA A 76 -23.36 11.33 12.72
N ARG A 77 -22.14 10.82 12.71
CA ARG A 77 -20.94 11.55 12.29
C ARG A 77 -21.02 11.87 10.79
N PRO A 78 -20.51 13.02 10.32
CA PRO A 78 -20.56 13.37 8.90
C PRO A 78 -19.56 12.58 8.08
N PHE A 79 -19.95 12.05 6.91
CA PHE A 79 -19.02 11.36 6.02
C PHE A 79 -17.88 12.27 5.56
N ALA A 80 -16.65 11.87 5.87
CA ALA A 80 -15.44 12.54 5.40
C ALA A 80 -14.38 11.47 5.12
N SER A 81 -13.83 11.49 3.90
CA SER A 81 -12.96 10.43 3.39
C SER A 81 -11.51 10.59 3.87
N GLY A 82 -10.83 9.52 4.28
CA GLY A 82 -9.40 9.58 4.57
C GLY A 82 -8.56 9.88 3.32
N TYR A 83 -9.10 9.59 2.13
CA TYR A 83 -8.40 9.65 0.85
C TYR A 83 -8.54 10.97 0.09
N ASP A 84 -9.19 11.99 0.67
CA ASP A 84 -9.34 13.28 -0.01
C ASP A 84 -7.98 13.97 -0.28
N GLU A 85 -7.00 13.73 0.59
CA GLU A 85 -5.62 14.24 0.50
C GLU A 85 -4.70 13.37 -0.38
N PHE A 86 -5.20 12.24 -0.88
CA PHE A 86 -4.42 11.27 -1.62
C PHE A 86 -4.62 11.46 -3.13
N THR A 87 -3.63 11.02 -3.90
CA THR A 87 -3.69 10.79 -5.35
C THR A 87 -3.48 9.30 -5.62
N ASP A 88 -3.77 8.83 -6.84
CA ASP A 88 -3.54 7.41 -7.17
C ASP A 88 -2.07 7.01 -7.08
N ALA A 89 -1.14 7.95 -7.25
CA ALA A 89 0.28 7.73 -7.03
C ALA A 89 0.61 7.40 -5.56
N ASP A 90 -0.21 7.88 -4.62
CA ASP A 90 -0.07 7.65 -3.18
C ASP A 90 -0.69 6.31 -2.73
N LEU A 91 -1.39 5.62 -3.64
CA LEU A 91 -2.18 4.41 -3.38
C LEU A 91 -1.60 3.15 -3.99
N GLY A 92 -0.58 3.29 -4.83
CA GLY A 92 0.30 2.18 -5.20
C GLY A 92 0.90 1.56 -3.95
N PHE A 93 1.84 0.64 -4.12
CA PHE A 93 2.72 0.42 -2.98
C PHE A 93 3.42 1.74 -2.64
N GLY A 94 3.59 2.61 -3.66
CA GLY A 94 4.71 3.50 -3.64
C GLY A 94 5.89 2.66 -3.21
N SER A 95 6.75 3.21 -2.41
CA SER A 95 7.85 2.43 -1.89
C SER A 95 7.63 1.54 -0.67
N GLY A 96 6.39 1.42 -0.22
CA GLY A 96 6.08 1.20 1.18
C GLY A 96 5.32 -0.09 1.42
N ARG A 97 5.98 -1.25 1.30
CA ARG A 97 5.62 -2.50 2.00
C ARG A 97 6.84 -3.28 2.44
N GLY A 98 6.59 -4.25 3.33
CA GLY A 98 7.48 -5.02 4.21
C GLY A 98 8.56 -5.89 3.57
N SER A 99 8.72 -5.90 2.25
CA SER A 99 9.61 -6.84 1.57
C SER A 99 10.87 -6.21 1.00
N VAL A 100 11.79 -7.07 0.56
CA VAL A 100 12.97 -6.65 -0.18
C VAL A 100 12.61 -6.12 -1.58
N ALA A 101 11.46 -6.49 -2.13
CA ALA A 101 11.02 -6.22 -3.49
C ALA A 101 10.16 -4.95 -3.68
N ASP A 102 9.71 -4.33 -2.59
CA ASP A 102 8.82 -3.17 -2.65
C ASP A 102 9.57 -1.87 -2.96
N SER A 103 8.90 -0.93 -3.62
CA SER A 103 9.53 0.23 -4.29
C SER A 103 10.43 1.04 -3.35
N ILE A 104 11.35 1.82 -3.90
CA ILE A 104 12.39 2.52 -3.13
C ILE A 104 11.80 3.84 -2.61
N THR A 105 11.90 4.08 -1.31
CA THR A 105 11.10 4.98 -0.46
C THR A 105 10.57 6.30 -1.07
N ASP A 106 9.26 6.45 -1.28
CA ASP A 106 8.48 7.68 -1.31
C ASP A 106 8.39 8.26 0.11
N ARG A 107 9.54 8.34 0.78
CA ARG A 107 9.83 9.10 2.00
C ARG A 107 8.76 9.08 3.09
N GLY A 108 8.08 7.94 3.30
CA GLY A 108 7.01 7.82 4.29
C GLY A 108 5.77 8.68 3.99
N ARG A 109 5.54 9.05 2.73
CA ARG A 109 4.45 9.90 2.27
C ARG A 109 3.09 9.39 2.70
N SER A 110 2.84 8.08 2.63
CA SER A 110 1.60 7.49 3.15
C SER A 110 1.41 7.77 4.65
N ILE A 111 2.45 7.63 5.48
CA ILE A 111 2.39 7.95 6.92
C ILE A 111 2.05 9.43 7.13
N ILE A 112 2.68 10.31 6.34
CA ILE A 112 2.45 11.76 6.39
C ILE A 112 1.00 12.08 6.00
N LEU A 113 0.53 11.57 4.86
CA LEU A 113 -0.82 11.80 4.35
C LEU A 113 -1.89 11.25 5.30
N HIS A 114 -1.67 10.10 5.94
CA HIS A 114 -2.59 9.60 6.96
C HIS A 114 -2.74 10.55 8.15
N GLN A 115 -1.65 11.21 8.57
CA GLN A 115 -1.68 12.17 9.66
C GLN A 115 -2.26 13.53 9.24
N VAL A 116 -2.03 13.96 8.00
CA VAL A 116 -2.70 15.13 7.41
C VAL A 116 -4.21 14.88 7.30
N ALA A 117 -4.61 13.72 6.79
CA ALA A 117 -6.01 13.32 6.73
C ALA A 117 -6.63 13.31 8.14
N ALA A 118 -5.97 12.72 9.13
CA ALA A 118 -6.43 12.77 10.51
C ALA A 118 -6.58 14.21 11.04
N ALA A 119 -5.67 15.13 10.70
CA ALA A 119 -5.73 16.53 11.12
C ALA A 119 -6.92 17.28 10.54
N ARG A 120 -7.27 16.99 9.28
CA ARG A 120 -8.45 17.50 8.59
C ARG A 120 -9.75 16.90 9.13
N LEU A 121 -9.71 15.63 9.49
CA LEU A 121 -10.86 14.90 10.00
C LEU A 121 -11.16 15.21 11.47
N ALA A 122 -10.16 15.57 12.29
CA ALA A 122 -10.34 15.83 13.71
C ALA A 122 -11.42 16.89 14.03
N PRO A 123 -11.49 18.07 13.36
CA PRO A 123 -12.56 19.05 13.60
C PRO A 123 -13.99 18.55 13.30
N THR A 124 -14.12 17.49 12.49
CA THR A 124 -15.43 16.91 12.12
C THR A 124 -15.96 15.92 13.15
N GLY A 125 -15.16 15.56 14.17
CA GLY A 125 -15.52 14.58 15.20
C GLY A 125 -15.51 13.13 14.73
N VAL A 126 -15.12 12.84 13.48
CA VAL A 126 -15.12 11.46 12.95
C VAL A 126 -14.07 10.55 13.60
N LEU A 127 -13.03 11.14 14.20
CA LEU A 127 -11.98 10.41 14.93
C LEU A 127 -12.38 10.09 16.38
N ASP A 128 -13.47 10.64 16.89
CA ASP A 128 -13.93 10.40 18.25
C ASP A 128 -14.71 9.10 18.35
N SER A 129 -14.66 8.46 19.52
CA SER A 129 -15.29 7.17 19.80
C SER A 129 -16.80 7.29 20.05
N TRP A 130 -17.56 7.83 19.09
CA TRP A 130 -19.04 8.03 19.10
C TRP A 130 -19.56 9.35 19.69
N GLY A 131 -18.68 10.30 20.05
CA GLY A 131 -19.08 11.61 20.58
C GLY A 131 -19.72 11.55 21.98
N PRO A 132 -20.15 12.69 22.55
CA PRO A 132 -20.74 12.75 23.88
C PRO A 132 -22.10 12.03 23.89
N THR A 133 -22.15 10.88 24.57
CA THR A 133 -23.38 10.09 24.78
C THR A 133 -23.86 10.26 26.21
N ARG A 134 -25.17 10.42 26.42
CA ARG A 134 -25.73 10.52 27.77
C ARG A 134 -25.49 9.21 28.52
N PRO A 135 -25.16 9.22 29.83
CA PRO A 135 -24.88 8.00 30.58
C PRO A 135 -25.98 6.92 30.45
N ALA A 136 -27.26 7.34 30.43
CA ALA A 136 -28.40 6.45 30.28
C ALA A 136 -28.48 5.73 28.92
N ASP A 137 -27.82 6.26 27.89
CA ASP A 137 -27.89 5.73 26.52
C ASP A 137 -26.69 4.82 26.18
N VAL A 138 -25.63 4.82 27.00
CA VAL A 138 -24.38 4.06 26.76
C VAL A 138 -24.62 2.57 26.58
N ALA A 139 -25.48 1.95 27.40
CA ALA A 139 -25.77 0.53 27.28
C ALA A 139 -26.45 0.19 25.94
N THR A 140 -27.30 1.10 25.42
CA THR A 140 -27.94 0.91 24.13
C THR A 140 -26.96 1.15 22.99
N LEU A 141 -26.14 2.20 23.08
CA LEU A 141 -25.08 2.47 22.12
C LEU A 141 -24.13 1.28 21.99
N ASN A 142 -23.66 0.72 23.10
CA ASN A 142 -22.78 -0.45 23.10
C ASN A 142 -23.41 -1.68 22.43
N ARG A 143 -24.71 -1.92 22.64
CA ARG A 143 -25.43 -2.99 21.92
C ARG A 143 -25.52 -2.71 20.42
N CYS A 144 -25.77 -1.46 20.04
CA CYS A 144 -25.88 -1.07 18.64
C CYS A 144 -24.52 -1.08 17.91
N THR A 145 -23.41 -0.84 18.61
CA THR A 145 -22.05 -0.83 18.04
C THR A 145 -21.40 -2.21 18.04
N ALA A 146 -21.81 -3.14 18.91
CA ALA A 146 -21.24 -4.47 19.03
C ALA A 146 -21.11 -5.24 17.68
N PRO A 147 -22.11 -5.22 16.76
CA PRO A 147 -21.98 -5.88 15.45
C PRO A 147 -20.87 -5.30 14.56
N TYR A 148 -20.40 -4.09 14.85
CA TYR A 148 -19.45 -3.31 14.05
C TYR A 148 -18.13 -3.04 14.77
N GLN A 149 -17.91 -3.60 15.97
CA GLN A 149 -16.77 -3.26 16.84
C GLN A 149 -15.38 -3.48 16.22
N HIS A 150 -15.29 -4.29 15.16
CA HIS A 150 -14.05 -4.56 14.42
C HIS A 150 -13.89 -3.70 13.15
N GLN A 151 -14.86 -2.82 12.87
CA GLN A 151 -14.88 -1.98 11.66
C GLN A 151 -14.77 -0.51 12.04
N LEU A 152 -13.67 0.10 11.62
CA LEU A 152 -13.45 1.53 11.79
C LEU A 152 -14.35 2.31 10.84
N TYR A 153 -14.71 3.52 11.26
CA TYR A 153 -15.44 4.51 10.46
C TYR A 153 -14.77 4.77 9.09
N LEU A 154 -13.44 4.95 9.11
CA LEU A 154 -12.58 5.14 7.93
C LEU A 154 -12.11 3.81 7.32
N GLY A 155 -12.76 2.70 7.67
CA GLY A 155 -12.44 1.39 7.13
C GLY A 155 -12.79 1.33 5.64
N VAL A 156 -11.82 0.98 4.80
CA VAL A 156 -12.09 0.50 3.45
C VAL A 156 -12.48 -0.96 3.58
N ASP A 157 -13.69 -1.31 3.11
CA ASP A 157 -14.12 -2.70 2.93
C ASP A 157 -13.96 -3.09 1.45
N PRO A 158 -12.76 -3.52 1.01
CA PRO A 158 -12.52 -3.80 -0.39
C PRO A 158 -13.33 -5.03 -0.84
N PRO A 159 -13.57 -5.17 -2.16
CA PRO A 159 -14.13 -6.40 -2.70
C PRO A 159 -13.38 -7.67 -2.28
N ALA A 160 -14.11 -8.79 -2.23
CA ALA A 160 -13.51 -10.10 -2.05
C ALA A 160 -12.39 -10.34 -3.09
N GLY A 161 -11.32 -11.01 -2.67
CA GLY A 161 -10.15 -11.28 -3.52
C GLY A 161 -9.08 -10.18 -3.51
N VAL A 162 -9.39 -8.95 -3.09
CA VAL A 162 -8.39 -7.87 -3.06
C VAL A 162 -7.23 -8.17 -2.11
N TYR A 163 -7.51 -8.51 -0.85
CA TYR A 163 -6.47 -8.79 0.14
C TYR A 163 -5.54 -9.95 -0.26
N PRO A 164 -6.05 -11.16 -0.61
CA PRO A 164 -5.17 -12.26 -1.00
C PRO A 164 -4.40 -11.98 -2.29
N LEU A 165 -4.97 -11.24 -3.25
CA LEU A 165 -4.33 -10.99 -4.54
C LEU A 165 -3.32 -9.84 -4.50
N SER A 166 -3.57 -8.81 -3.70
CA SER A 166 -2.69 -7.62 -3.60
C SER A 166 -1.36 -7.89 -2.88
N GLY A 167 -1.19 -9.08 -2.28
CA GLY A 167 0.10 -9.57 -1.80
C GLY A 167 0.95 -10.27 -2.87
N PHE A 168 0.46 -10.36 -4.11
CA PHE A 168 1.07 -11.14 -5.20
C PHE A 168 1.53 -12.54 -4.77
N PRO A 169 0.60 -13.42 -4.36
CA PRO A 169 0.93 -14.74 -3.84
C PRO A 169 1.84 -15.52 -4.79
N GLY A 170 2.93 -16.07 -4.26
CA GLY A 170 3.92 -16.83 -5.01
C GLY A 170 4.92 -15.99 -5.80
N LEU A 171 4.76 -14.66 -5.89
CA LEU A 171 5.67 -13.77 -6.61
C LEU A 171 6.69 -13.11 -5.67
N LEU A 172 6.21 -12.38 -4.66
CA LEU A 172 7.07 -11.62 -3.74
C LEU A 172 7.80 -12.55 -2.76
N ASP A 173 7.10 -13.50 -2.16
CA ASP A 173 7.66 -14.49 -1.25
C ASP A 173 8.75 -15.34 -1.92
N ALA A 174 8.57 -15.69 -3.20
CA ALA A 174 9.56 -16.40 -3.98
C ALA A 174 10.81 -15.55 -4.31
N ALA A 175 10.71 -14.22 -4.31
CA ALA A 175 11.86 -13.33 -4.44
C ALA A 175 12.54 -13.11 -3.07
N GLU A 176 11.76 -12.93 -2.00
CA GLU A 176 12.28 -12.74 -0.64
C GLU A 176 13.04 -13.95 -0.11
N ARG A 177 12.61 -15.17 -0.48
CA ARG A 177 13.27 -16.42 -0.10
C ARG A 177 14.48 -16.78 -0.96
N ASP A 178 14.76 -16.00 -2.00
CA ASP A 178 15.89 -16.27 -2.88
C ASP A 178 17.22 -16.10 -2.13
N PRO A 179 18.15 -17.08 -2.18
CA PRO A 179 19.41 -17.00 -1.45
C PRO A 179 20.25 -15.76 -1.76
N ALA A 180 20.22 -15.25 -3.00
CA ALA A 180 20.95 -14.05 -3.38
C ALA A 180 20.33 -12.78 -2.76
N VAL A 181 19.01 -12.74 -2.67
CA VAL A 181 18.26 -11.67 -2.01
C VAL A 181 18.54 -11.68 -0.50
N ILE A 182 18.44 -12.85 0.14
CA ILE A 182 18.75 -13.02 1.57
C ILE A 182 20.20 -12.59 1.85
N ALA A 183 21.16 -13.06 1.06
CA ALA A 183 22.57 -12.72 1.24
C ALA A 183 22.81 -11.21 1.12
N ALA A 184 22.19 -10.54 0.14
CA ALA A 184 22.28 -9.10 -0.04
C ALA A 184 21.58 -8.29 1.07
N MET A 185 20.61 -8.89 1.77
CA MET A 185 19.91 -8.25 2.89
C MET A 185 20.66 -8.37 4.23
N ARG A 186 21.57 -9.34 4.40
CA ARG A 186 22.34 -9.54 5.66
C ARG A 186 23.02 -8.27 6.20
N PRO A 187 23.62 -7.39 5.39
CA PRO A 187 24.27 -6.18 5.89
C PRO A 187 23.30 -5.08 6.32
N TYR A 188 21.99 -5.21 6.05
CA TYR A 188 21.00 -4.14 6.24
C TYR A 188 21.06 -3.51 7.64
N ARG A 189 21.00 -4.34 8.69
CA ARG A 189 21.02 -3.88 10.08
C ARG A 189 22.31 -3.13 10.42
N ALA A 190 23.45 -3.68 10.00
CA ALA A 190 24.75 -3.04 10.20
C ALA A 190 24.84 -1.71 9.43
N CYS A 191 24.28 -1.63 8.22
CA CYS A 191 24.20 -0.40 7.45
C CYS A 191 23.34 0.67 8.16
N MET A 192 22.13 0.32 8.59
CA MET A 192 21.22 1.24 9.30
C MET A 192 21.88 1.79 10.57
N LYS A 193 22.53 0.93 11.36
CA LYS A 193 23.19 1.31 12.60
C LYS A 193 24.46 2.13 12.36
N ASN A 194 25.40 1.60 11.57
CA ASN A 194 26.76 2.18 11.49
C ASN A 194 26.82 3.42 10.61
N ARG A 195 25.99 3.51 9.56
CA ARG A 195 26.01 4.64 8.62
C ARG A 195 25.00 5.73 8.97
N TYR A 196 23.86 5.35 9.55
CA TYR A 196 22.73 6.26 9.76
C TYR A 196 22.30 6.38 11.23
N GLY A 197 22.87 5.60 12.14
CA GLY A 197 22.58 5.67 13.58
C GLY A 197 21.23 5.07 13.98
N TYR A 198 20.57 4.31 13.11
CA TYR A 198 19.29 3.66 13.41
C TYR A 198 19.53 2.24 13.94
N ASP A 199 19.20 1.99 15.21
CA ASP A 199 19.18 0.63 15.76
C ASP A 199 17.82 -0.01 15.48
N VAL A 200 17.81 -0.94 14.52
CA VAL A 200 16.63 -1.68 14.09
C VAL A 200 16.88 -3.17 14.33
N ALA A 201 15.97 -3.86 15.00
CA ALA A 201 15.98 -5.32 15.09
C ALA A 201 15.32 -5.91 13.84
N GLU A 202 14.21 -5.32 13.41
CA GLU A 202 13.49 -5.62 12.19
C GLU A 202 13.34 -4.37 11.32
N ARG A 203 13.17 -4.58 10.01
CA ARG A 203 12.97 -3.48 9.05
C ARG A 203 11.77 -2.61 9.42
N THR A 204 10.74 -3.18 10.05
CA THR A 204 9.55 -2.45 10.48
C THR A 204 9.80 -1.50 11.64
N ASP A 205 10.89 -1.66 12.39
CA ASP A 205 11.11 -0.90 13.62
C ASP A 205 11.27 0.59 13.35
N PHE A 206 11.97 0.97 12.26
CA PHE A 206 12.13 2.38 11.93
C PHE A 206 10.82 3.03 11.43
N LEU A 207 9.86 2.24 10.93
CA LEU A 207 8.53 2.74 10.52
C LEU A 207 7.76 3.34 11.71
N PHE A 208 8.15 2.99 12.94
CA PHE A 208 7.51 3.47 14.16
C PHE A 208 8.32 4.58 14.89
N GLN A 209 9.51 4.97 14.38
CA GLN A 209 10.49 5.75 15.16
C GLN A 209 10.58 7.26 14.91
N PRO A 210 9.74 7.88 14.06
CA PRO A 210 9.33 9.26 14.34
C PRO A 210 7.81 9.42 14.39
N ARG A 211 7.27 9.70 15.58
CA ARG A 211 5.86 10.06 15.75
C ARG A 211 5.66 11.52 15.31
N ILE A 212 5.25 11.72 14.06
CA ILE A 212 4.46 12.91 13.72
C ILE A 212 3.06 12.76 14.33
N SER A 213 2.47 13.87 14.74
CA SER A 213 1.14 13.91 15.32
C SER A 213 0.22 14.71 14.41
N TYR A 214 -0.98 14.20 14.13
CA TYR A 214 -2.03 14.96 13.45
C TYR A 214 -2.38 16.28 14.16
N ARG A 215 -2.05 16.41 15.45
CA ARG A 215 -2.23 17.66 16.20
C ARG A 215 -1.34 18.79 15.70
N ASP A 216 -0.15 18.45 15.20
CA ASP A 216 0.89 19.37 14.72
C ASP A 216 0.89 19.53 13.19
N ALA A 217 0.14 18.68 12.50
CA ALA A 217 -0.01 18.67 11.04
C ALA A 217 -0.58 19.98 10.48
N PRO A 218 -0.29 20.31 9.21
CA PRO A 218 -0.92 21.43 8.53
C PRO A 218 -2.44 21.24 8.49
N ARG A 219 -3.18 22.34 8.55
CA ARG A 219 -4.64 22.39 8.40
C ARG A 219 -5.03 23.54 7.50
N ASP A 220 -6.28 23.56 7.05
CA ASP A 220 -6.82 24.67 6.27
C ASP A 220 -6.61 26.00 7.00
N GLY A 221 -5.93 26.93 6.33
CA GLY A 221 -5.57 28.24 6.88
C GLY A 221 -4.55 28.22 8.02
N ARG A 222 -3.90 27.08 8.33
CA ARG A 222 -2.88 26.98 9.39
C ARG A 222 -1.61 26.25 8.93
N PRO A 223 -0.44 26.91 9.00
CA PRO A 223 0.82 26.25 8.64
C PRO A 223 1.14 25.10 9.63
N PRO A 224 2.00 24.15 9.23
CA PRO A 224 2.43 23.07 10.11
C PRO A 224 3.22 23.61 11.31
N ALA A 225 3.07 22.97 12.48
CA ALA A 225 3.88 23.31 13.64
C ALA A 225 5.34 22.89 13.45
N ALA A 226 6.27 23.52 14.18
CA ALA A 226 7.69 23.19 14.08
C ALA A 226 7.99 21.71 14.42
N ALA A 227 7.22 21.11 15.32
CA ALA A 227 7.32 19.69 15.66
C ALA A 227 6.98 18.78 14.47
N TRP A 228 5.93 19.11 13.71
CA TRP A 228 5.57 18.42 12.47
C TRP A 228 6.69 18.49 11.45
N THR A 229 7.20 19.68 11.15
CA THR A 229 8.27 19.87 10.16
C THR A 229 9.53 19.09 10.56
N ARG A 230 9.89 19.06 11.86
CA ARG A 230 10.99 18.23 12.36
C ARG A 230 10.70 16.73 12.20
N GLY A 231 9.49 16.29 12.53
CA GLY A 231 9.08 14.89 12.41
C GLY A 231 9.08 14.39 10.98
N VAL A 232 8.52 15.16 10.04
CA VAL A 232 8.53 14.85 8.59
C VAL A 232 9.97 14.71 8.08
N ARG A 233 10.87 15.62 8.46
CA ARG A 233 12.30 15.48 8.09
C ARG A 233 12.94 14.20 8.64
N ARG A 234 12.61 13.81 9.88
CA ARG A 234 13.10 12.54 10.47
C ARG A 234 12.55 11.32 9.74
N ILE A 235 11.28 11.36 9.34
CA ILE A 235 10.67 10.29 8.51
C ILE A 235 11.41 10.21 7.18
N HIS A 236 11.57 11.32 6.47
CA HIS A 236 12.29 11.32 5.19
C HIS A 236 13.71 10.76 5.35
N ALA A 237 14.45 11.18 6.37
CA ALA A 237 15.81 10.68 6.63
C ALA A 237 15.85 9.17 6.94
N ALA A 238 14.90 8.67 7.73
CA ALA A 238 14.84 7.23 8.06
C ALA A 238 14.50 6.38 6.82
N PHE A 239 13.58 6.86 5.98
CA PHE A 239 13.23 6.20 4.73
C PHE A 239 14.38 6.27 3.71
N ASP A 240 15.06 7.42 3.56
CA ASP A 240 16.24 7.55 2.69
C ASP A 240 17.39 6.62 3.16
N ALA A 241 17.55 6.41 4.47
CA ALA A 241 18.50 5.45 5.05
C ALA A 241 18.12 4.00 4.72
N ASP A 242 16.84 3.63 4.90
CA ASP A 242 16.31 2.31 4.55
C ASP A 242 16.58 1.97 3.08
N VAL A 243 16.29 2.90 2.18
CA VAL A 243 16.58 2.79 0.74
C VAL A 243 18.03 2.46 0.49
N ALA A 244 18.92 3.28 1.03
CA ALA A 244 20.34 3.16 0.76
C ALA A 244 20.86 1.79 1.23
N CYS A 245 20.37 1.32 2.38
CA CYS A 245 20.79 0.06 2.98
C CYS A 245 20.21 -1.19 2.29
N ARG A 246 19.01 -1.12 1.70
CA ARG A 246 18.37 -2.29 1.05
C ARG A 246 18.53 -2.34 -0.47
N LEU A 247 18.99 -1.24 -1.09
CA LEU A 247 19.09 -1.11 -2.55
C LEU A 247 19.74 -2.32 -3.25
N PRO A 248 20.81 -2.94 -2.71
CA PRO A 248 21.40 -4.13 -3.35
C PRO A 248 20.40 -5.30 -3.43
N ALA A 249 19.73 -5.62 -2.32
CA ALA A 249 18.79 -6.73 -2.22
C ALA A 249 17.54 -6.45 -3.08
N TYR A 250 17.05 -5.20 -3.08
CA TYR A 250 15.94 -4.77 -3.93
C TYR A 250 16.21 -4.95 -5.43
N ARG A 251 17.41 -4.55 -5.89
CA ARG A 251 17.79 -4.72 -7.30
C ARG A 251 17.83 -6.18 -7.73
N ILE A 252 18.21 -7.09 -6.83
CA ILE A 252 18.19 -8.54 -7.11
C ILE A 252 16.75 -9.03 -7.16
N ALA A 253 15.94 -8.69 -6.15
CA ALA A 253 14.54 -9.08 -6.08
C ALA A 253 13.73 -8.63 -7.30
N LEU A 254 13.90 -7.38 -7.74
CA LEU A 254 13.22 -6.87 -8.93
C LEU A 254 13.59 -7.62 -10.22
N ARG A 255 14.84 -8.07 -10.37
CA ARG A 255 15.22 -8.88 -11.55
C ARG A 255 14.50 -10.22 -11.54
N LEU A 256 14.41 -10.86 -10.38
CA LEU A 256 13.67 -12.12 -10.21
C LEU A 256 12.19 -11.91 -10.50
N ILE A 257 11.62 -10.80 -10.03
CA ILE A 257 10.21 -10.47 -10.27
C ILE A 257 9.96 -10.15 -11.74
N ALA A 258 10.81 -9.37 -12.39
CA ALA A 258 10.65 -9.01 -13.80
C ALA A 258 10.47 -10.24 -14.70
N ALA A 259 11.26 -11.30 -14.45
CA ALA A 259 11.14 -12.56 -15.20
C ALA A 259 9.84 -13.32 -14.92
N ARG A 260 9.29 -13.21 -13.69
CA ARG A 260 8.14 -14.00 -13.21
C ARG A 260 6.80 -13.28 -13.39
N LEU A 261 6.80 -11.95 -13.39
CA LEU A 261 5.62 -11.09 -13.38
C LEU A 261 4.68 -11.36 -14.56
N PRO A 262 5.13 -11.50 -15.83
CA PRO A 262 4.21 -11.78 -16.94
C PRO A 262 3.46 -13.11 -16.80
N ALA A 263 4.13 -14.15 -16.29
CA ALA A 263 3.50 -15.44 -16.06
C ALA A 263 2.51 -15.39 -14.89
N TRP A 264 2.86 -14.65 -13.83
CA TRP A 264 1.98 -14.39 -12.70
C TRP A 264 0.70 -13.65 -13.14
N GLU A 265 0.81 -12.57 -13.91
CA GLU A 265 -0.34 -11.82 -14.43
C GLU A 265 -1.25 -12.68 -15.31
N ARG A 266 -0.67 -13.55 -16.15
CA ARG A 266 -1.47 -14.47 -16.98
C ARG A 266 -2.25 -15.47 -16.12
N ARG A 267 -1.61 -16.03 -15.08
CA ARG A 267 -2.23 -16.99 -14.17
C ARG A 267 -3.41 -16.38 -13.41
N HIS A 268 -3.25 -15.15 -12.93
CA HIS A 268 -4.24 -14.47 -12.10
C HIS A 268 -5.18 -13.53 -12.88
N ARG A 269 -5.15 -13.53 -14.22
CA ARG A 269 -5.92 -12.60 -15.06
C ARG A 269 -7.41 -12.59 -14.69
N LYS A 270 -8.03 -13.76 -14.56
CA LYS A 270 -9.47 -13.87 -14.23
C LYS A 270 -9.80 -13.27 -12.87
N GLU A 271 -8.94 -13.47 -11.87
CA GLU A 271 -9.12 -12.94 -10.52
C GLU A 271 -8.96 -11.42 -10.51
N ILE A 272 -7.97 -10.89 -11.23
CA ILE A 272 -7.77 -9.45 -11.42
C ILE A 272 -9.02 -8.83 -12.06
N ASP A 273 -9.53 -9.44 -13.13
CA ASP A 273 -10.70 -8.91 -13.84
C ASP A 273 -11.98 -8.98 -12.98
N ALA A 274 -12.15 -10.04 -12.19
CA ALA A 274 -13.25 -10.14 -11.22
C ALA A 274 -13.17 -9.06 -10.13
N VAL A 275 -11.98 -8.82 -9.57
CA VAL A 275 -11.73 -7.73 -8.60
C VAL A 275 -12.05 -6.37 -9.23
N ARG A 276 -11.65 -6.12 -10.48
CA ARG A 276 -11.98 -4.88 -11.18
C ARG A 276 -13.47 -4.69 -11.41
N ALA A 277 -14.19 -5.75 -11.78
CA ALA A 277 -15.63 -5.70 -11.93
C ALA A 277 -16.31 -5.37 -10.59
N ALA A 278 -15.87 -6.00 -9.50
CA ALA A 278 -16.41 -5.76 -8.17
C ALA A 278 -16.12 -4.34 -7.66
N TRP A 279 -14.94 -3.77 -7.96
CA TRP A 279 -14.67 -2.36 -7.67
C TRP A 279 -15.63 -1.41 -8.40
N LYS A 280 -15.90 -1.65 -9.69
CA LYS A 280 -16.89 -0.87 -10.45
C LYS A 280 -18.28 -0.94 -9.81
N GLN A 281 -18.68 -2.11 -9.32
CA GLN A 281 -19.94 -2.28 -8.59
C GLN A 281 -19.96 -1.48 -7.29
N ARG A 282 -18.87 -1.45 -6.52
CA ARG A 282 -18.76 -0.59 -5.31
C ARG A 282 -18.91 0.88 -5.65
N VAL A 283 -18.24 1.36 -6.71
CA VAL A 283 -18.40 2.75 -7.16
C VAL A 283 -19.84 3.04 -7.57
N ALA A 284 -20.49 2.13 -8.32
CA ALA A 284 -21.89 2.29 -8.69
C ALA A 284 -22.82 2.32 -7.48
N GLN A 285 -22.64 1.41 -6.51
CA GLN A 285 -23.39 1.37 -5.26
C GLN A 285 -23.24 2.68 -4.47
N ALA A 286 -22.02 3.19 -4.34
CA ALA A 286 -21.72 4.41 -3.59
C ALA A 286 -22.37 5.66 -4.18
N ARG A 287 -22.59 5.72 -5.50
CA ARG A 287 -23.26 6.86 -6.17
C ARG A 287 -24.70 7.07 -5.72
N HIS A 288 -25.36 6.03 -5.23
CA HIS A 288 -26.73 6.09 -4.74
C HIS A 288 -26.82 6.36 -3.23
N LEU A 289 -25.68 6.51 -2.55
CA LEU A 289 -25.63 6.77 -1.11
C LEU A 289 -25.44 8.27 -0.84
N PRO A 290 -26.23 8.88 0.05
CA PRO A 290 -26.02 10.26 0.46
C PRO A 290 -24.73 10.40 1.26
N ARG A 291 -24.13 11.59 1.32
CA ARG A 291 -22.95 11.83 2.18
C ARG A 291 -23.32 12.06 3.66
N THR A 292 -24.61 12.11 3.98
CA THR A 292 -25.13 12.31 5.34
C THR A 292 -26.13 11.22 5.66
N ILE A 293 -26.18 10.81 6.92
CA ILE A 293 -27.25 9.95 7.46
C ILE A 293 -28.20 10.89 8.20
N SER A 294 -29.46 10.88 7.77
CA SER A 294 -30.56 11.69 8.32
C SER A 294 -31.60 10.81 8.95
#